data_AF-W2N101-F1
#
_entry.id   AF-W2N101-F1
#
_cell.length_a   1.000
_cell.length_b   1.000
_cell.length_c   1.000
_cell.angle_alpha   90.00
_cell.angle_beta   90.00
_cell.angle_gamma   90.00
#
_symmetry.space_group_name_H-M   'P 1'
#
loop_
_entity.id
_entity.type
_entity.pdbx_description
1 polymer ?
#
loop_
_entity_poly.entity_id
_entity_poly.type
_entity_poly.pdbx_seq_one_letter_code
_entity_poly.pdbx_strand_id
1 'polypeptide(L)'
;MVEKRGSKIAIAPHTLEFAPACKQLSLVLLAIFVISFTVTWYKVWWDTLISIGVMAYGYWVLRDTNPANLDPTRVRRFHYGTILSLVCHIIAVGETTYMVIKLYLLDKIVDVEEGPGVPLFVFLYLFLLFEIGVTSFAVERTYNLCQEISRNEYFLQSEARV
;
A
#
# COMPACT_ATOMS: atom_id res chain seq x y z
N MET A 1 55.78 17.73 7.77
CA MET A 1 54.41 18.18 8.11
C MET A 1 53.47 17.61 7.07
N VAL A 2 52.65 16.63 7.45
CA VAL A 2 51.64 16.05 6.55
C VAL A 2 50.36 16.84 6.77
N GLU A 3 50.01 17.66 5.78
CA GLU A 3 48.80 18.45 5.77
C GLU A 3 47.61 17.51 5.49
N LYS A 4 46.84 17.16 6.54
CA LYS A 4 45.56 16.48 6.38
C LYS A 4 44.59 17.44 5.69
N ARG A 5 44.39 17.28 4.38
CA ARG A 5 43.26 17.89 3.66
C ARG A 5 41.96 17.34 4.22
N GLY A 6 41.44 18.03 5.23
CA GLY A 6 40.02 17.99 5.55
C GLY A 6 39.25 18.63 4.42
N SER A 7 38.56 17.81 3.64
CA SER A 7 37.40 18.24 2.88
C SER A 7 36.39 17.12 2.94
N LYS A 8 35.82 16.91 4.13
CA LYS A 8 34.55 16.20 4.29
C LYS A 8 33.47 17.09 3.66
N ILE A 9 33.32 17.00 2.35
CA ILE A 9 32.05 17.30 1.72
C ILE A 9 31.17 16.13 2.16
N ALA A 10 30.53 16.25 3.32
CA ALA A 10 29.42 15.36 3.65
C ALA A 10 28.40 15.58 2.54
N ILE A 11 28.29 14.62 1.62
CA ILE A 11 27.29 14.70 0.58
C ILE A 11 25.97 14.58 1.33
N ALA A 12 25.22 15.69 1.40
CA ALA A 12 23.92 15.71 2.06
C ALA A 12 23.12 14.49 1.57
N PRO A 13 22.45 13.74 2.46
CA PRO A 13 21.71 12.55 2.06
C PRO A 13 20.84 12.90 0.86
N HIS A 14 20.98 12.14 -0.23
CA HIS A 14 20.25 12.39 -1.47
C HIS A 14 18.77 12.55 -1.15
N THR A 15 18.17 13.59 -1.73
CA THR A 15 16.74 13.88 -1.57
C THR A 15 15.90 12.64 -1.83
N LEU A 16 14.96 12.34 -0.93
CA LEU A 16 14.02 11.23 -1.10
C LEU A 16 12.94 11.63 -2.10
N GLU A 17 13.13 11.28 -3.37
CA GLU A 17 12.24 11.68 -4.46
C GLU A 17 10.89 10.98 -4.34
N PHE A 18 10.86 9.74 -3.85
CA PHE A 18 9.61 8.98 -3.71
C PHE A 18 8.81 9.30 -2.44
N ALA A 19 9.41 9.91 -1.40
CA ALA A 19 8.71 10.11 -0.13
C ALA A 19 7.47 11.03 -0.24
N PRO A 20 7.53 12.21 -0.91
CA PRO A 20 6.36 13.07 -1.11
C PRO A 20 5.28 12.40 -1.97
N ALA A 21 5.69 11.70 -3.04
CA ALA A 21 4.77 11.00 -3.93
C ALA A 21 4.05 9.85 -3.20
N CYS A 22 4.78 9.04 -2.42
CA CYS A 22 4.19 7.98 -1.60
C CYS A 22 3.21 8.53 -0.55
N LYS A 23 3.52 9.68 0.07
CA LYS A 23 2.61 10.34 1.02
C LYS A 23 1.29 10.73 0.35
N GLN A 24 1.36 11.36 -0.83
CA GLN A 24 0.17 11.73 -1.60
C GLN A 24 -0.62 10.50 -2.04
N LEU A 25 0.08 9.46 -2.50
CA LEU A 25 -0.54 8.19 -2.90
C LEU A 25 -1.28 7.53 -1.73
N SER A 26 -0.71 7.52 -0.53
CA SER A 26 -1.40 7.03 0.68
C SER A 26 -2.70 7.77 0.96
N LEU A 27 -2.73 9.10 0.78
CA LEU A 27 -3.97 9.87 0.96
C LEU A 27 -5.02 9.54 -0.10
N VAL A 28 -4.60 9.42 -1.37
CA VAL A 28 -5.52 9.08 -2.46
C VAL A 28 -6.10 7.69 -2.25
N LEU A 29 -5.27 6.71 -1.90
CA LEU A 29 -5.70 5.34 -1.61
C LEU A 29 -6.59 5.28 -0.37
N LEU A 30 -6.28 6.04 0.68
CA LEU A 30 -7.15 6.16 1.85
C LEU A 30 -8.56 6.64 1.45
N ALA A 31 -8.65 7.66 0.59
CA ALA A 31 -9.94 8.15 0.10
C ALA A 31 -10.69 7.09 -0.72
N ILE A 32 -9.98 6.38 -1.63
CA ILE A 32 -10.53 5.27 -2.41
C ILE A 32 -11.09 4.18 -1.48
N PHE A 33 -10.33 3.77 -0.46
CA PHE A 33 -10.75 2.70 0.45
C PHE A 33 -11.88 3.10 1.40
N VAL A 34 -11.98 4.39 1.77
CA VAL A 34 -13.15 4.90 2.50
C VAL A 34 -14.41 4.84 1.64
N ILE A 35 -14.32 5.19 0.34
CA ILE A 35 -15.44 5.02 -0.60
C ILE A 35 -15.75 3.54 -0.77
N SER A 36 -14.72 2.71 -0.94
CA SER A 36 -14.84 1.25 -1.08
C SER A 36 -15.64 0.63 0.04
N PHE A 37 -15.35 1.02 1.28
CA PHE A 37 -16.06 0.53 2.45
C PHE A 37 -17.57 0.77 2.38
N THR A 38 -18.03 1.87 1.79
CA THR A 38 -19.46 2.16 1.65
C THR A 38 -20.17 1.23 0.66
N VAL A 39 -19.44 0.67 -0.31
CA VAL A 39 -20.01 -0.17 -1.38
C VAL A 39 -19.75 -1.66 -1.16
N THR A 40 -18.69 -2.03 -0.44
CA THR A 40 -18.32 -3.43 -0.13
C THR A 40 -18.77 -3.90 1.25
N TRP A 41 -19.41 -3.02 2.04
CA TRP A 41 -19.81 -3.25 3.44
C TRP A 41 -20.52 -4.60 3.67
N TYR A 42 -21.32 -5.06 2.70
CA TYR A 42 -22.19 -6.21 2.89
C TYR A 42 -21.48 -7.58 2.89
N LYS A 43 -20.21 -7.71 2.45
CA LYS A 43 -19.48 -9.00 2.43
C LYS A 43 -17.98 -8.91 2.70
N VAL A 44 -17.26 -8.05 1.99
CA VAL A 44 -15.78 -7.97 2.05
C VAL A 44 -15.30 -6.70 2.74
N TRP A 45 -16.08 -6.19 3.71
CA TRP A 45 -15.77 -4.98 4.48
C TRP A 45 -14.40 -5.02 5.16
N TRP A 46 -13.95 -6.21 5.57
CA TRP A 46 -12.68 -6.43 6.26
C TRP A 46 -11.48 -6.04 5.39
N ASP A 47 -11.55 -6.26 4.08
CA ASP A 47 -10.50 -5.93 3.11
C ASP A 47 -10.23 -4.42 3.12
N THR A 48 -11.29 -3.64 3.01
CA THR A 48 -11.21 -2.18 3.00
C THR A 48 -10.75 -1.59 4.34
N LEU A 49 -11.11 -2.18 5.48
CA LEU A 49 -10.64 -1.73 6.79
C LEU A 49 -9.13 -1.92 6.97
N ILE A 50 -8.60 -3.06 6.52
CA ILE A 50 -7.16 -3.32 6.53
C ILE A 50 -6.46 -2.28 5.66
N SER A 51 -6.96 -2.07 4.45
CA SER A 51 -6.39 -1.11 3.49
C SER A 51 -6.44 0.33 4.02
N ILE A 52 -7.53 0.76 4.69
CA ILE A 52 -7.63 2.04 5.41
C ILE A 52 -6.54 2.14 6.49
N GLY A 53 -6.38 1.12 7.31
CA GLY A 53 -5.38 1.09 8.39
C GLY A 53 -3.96 1.22 7.85
N VAL A 54 -3.63 0.49 6.78
CA VAL A 54 -2.32 0.54 6.13
C VAL A 54 -2.06 1.94 5.54
N MET A 55 -3.03 2.54 4.86
CA MET A 55 -2.85 3.86 4.25
C MET A 55 -2.75 4.98 5.30
N ALA A 56 -3.55 4.91 6.37
CA ALA A 56 -3.44 5.84 7.50
C ALA A 56 -2.06 5.75 8.16
N TYR A 57 -1.55 4.52 8.38
CA TYR A 57 -0.20 4.30 8.87
C TYR A 57 0.86 4.87 7.92
N GLY A 58 0.74 4.62 6.61
CA GLY A 58 1.64 5.16 5.59
C GLY A 58 1.71 6.68 5.59
N TYR A 59 0.55 7.34 5.65
CA TYR A 59 0.48 8.80 5.74
C TYR A 59 1.15 9.34 7.01
N TRP A 60 0.93 8.66 8.15
CA TRP A 60 1.55 9.04 9.42
C TRP A 60 3.08 8.86 9.39
N VAL A 61 3.58 7.75 8.83
CA VAL A 61 5.02 7.49 8.67
C VAL A 61 5.68 8.54 7.78
N LEU A 62 5.01 8.94 6.69
CA LEU A 62 5.51 9.89 5.70
C LEU A 62 5.09 11.34 5.98
N ARG A 63 4.64 11.67 7.20
CA ARG A 63 4.18 13.02 7.55
C ARG A 63 5.27 14.06 7.35
N ASP A 64 6.49 13.71 7.75
CA ASP A 64 7.71 14.48 7.57
C ASP A 64 8.58 13.74 6.56
N THR A 65 8.69 14.28 5.35
CA THR A 65 9.45 13.69 4.26
C THR A 65 10.93 14.09 4.30
N ASN A 66 11.37 14.81 5.33
CA ASN A 66 12.78 15.14 5.51
C ASN A 66 13.58 13.83 5.73
N PRO A 67 14.60 13.55 4.88
CA PRO A 67 15.42 12.34 5.00
C PRO A 67 16.05 12.16 6.38
N ALA A 68 16.34 13.25 7.10
CA ALA A 68 16.96 13.20 8.42
C ALA A 68 16.04 12.65 9.52
N ASN A 69 14.71 12.74 9.34
CA ASN A 69 13.71 12.39 10.36
C ASN A 69 12.95 11.10 10.01
N LEU A 70 13.21 10.52 8.84
CA LEU A 70 12.48 9.35 8.35
C LEU A 70 13.10 8.06 8.92
N ASP A 71 12.29 7.24 9.59
CA ASP A 71 12.71 5.94 10.13
C ASP A 71 12.61 4.84 9.04
N PRO A 72 13.74 4.26 8.58
CA PRO A 72 13.78 3.23 7.54
C PRO A 72 12.93 2.00 7.88
N THR A 73 12.88 1.63 9.17
CA THR A 73 12.11 0.46 9.62
C THR A 73 10.62 0.69 9.48
N ARG A 74 10.14 1.92 9.75
CA ARG A 74 8.72 2.26 9.62
C ARG A 74 8.28 2.27 8.17
N VAL A 75 9.11 2.79 7.26
CA VAL A 75 8.84 2.80 5.82
C VAL A 75 8.78 1.38 5.27
N ARG A 76 9.71 0.51 5.68
CA ARG A 76 9.68 -0.91 5.30
C ARG A 76 8.42 -1.62 5.80
N ARG A 77 7.97 -1.33 7.03
CA ARG A 77 6.69 -1.85 7.54
C ARG A 77 5.50 -1.35 6.73
N PHE A 78 5.52 -0.08 6.30
CA PHE A 78 4.49 0.46 5.43
C PHE A 78 4.47 -0.26 4.07
N HIS A 79 5.63 -0.52 3.47
CA HIS A 79 5.72 -1.32 2.24
C HIS A 79 5.12 -2.73 2.41
N TYR A 80 5.49 -3.46 3.47
CA TYR A 80 4.90 -4.77 3.74
C TYR A 80 3.40 -4.72 4.07
N GLY A 81 2.94 -3.67 4.75
CA GLY A 81 1.51 -3.42 4.93
C GLY A 81 0.79 -3.21 3.61
N THR A 82 1.41 -2.51 2.65
CA THR A 82 0.85 -2.30 1.30
C THR A 82 0.77 -3.62 0.52
N ILE A 83 1.76 -4.50 0.68
CA ILE A 83 1.70 -5.88 0.14
C ILE A 83 0.57 -6.68 0.79
N LEU A 84 0.41 -6.58 2.12
CA LEU A 84 -0.68 -7.25 2.82
C LEU A 84 -2.05 -6.79 2.30
N SER A 85 -2.24 -5.47 2.14
CA SER A 85 -3.45 -4.88 1.55
C SER A 85 -3.72 -5.42 0.13
N LEU A 86 -2.69 -5.53 -0.72
CA LEU A 86 -2.83 -6.14 -2.05
C LEU A 86 -3.29 -7.61 -1.97
N VAL A 87 -2.73 -8.39 -1.05
CA VAL A 87 -3.13 -9.79 -0.84
C VAL A 87 -4.58 -9.88 -0.34
N CYS A 88 -5.01 -8.97 0.54
CA CYS A 88 -6.39 -8.88 0.99
C CYS A 88 -7.36 -8.67 -0.18
N HIS A 89 -7.06 -7.77 -1.11
CA HIS A 89 -7.89 -7.55 -2.29
C HIS A 89 -8.03 -8.81 -3.16
N ILE A 90 -6.94 -9.57 -3.33
CA ILE A 90 -6.97 -10.84 -4.08
C ILE A 90 -7.86 -11.88 -3.37
N ILE A 91 -7.78 -11.97 -2.04
CA ILE A 91 -8.63 -12.85 -1.24
C ILE A 91 -10.10 -12.41 -1.34
N ALA A 92 -10.38 -11.11 -1.31
CA ALA A 92 -11.72 -10.55 -1.47
C ALA A 92 -12.35 -10.89 -2.84
N VAL A 93 -11.56 -10.91 -3.91
CA VAL A 93 -12.01 -11.42 -5.22
C VAL A 93 -12.39 -12.90 -5.13
N GLY A 94 -11.58 -13.71 -4.43
CA GLY A 94 -11.88 -15.13 -4.20
C GLY A 94 -13.18 -15.35 -3.43
N GLU A 95 -13.38 -14.60 -2.34
CA GLU A 95 -14.60 -14.65 -1.52
C GLU A 95 -15.84 -14.21 -2.32
N THR A 96 -15.73 -13.13 -3.10
CA THR A 96 -16.80 -12.65 -4.00
C THR A 96 -17.14 -13.73 -5.03
N THR A 97 -16.15 -14.42 -5.58
CA THR A 97 -16.34 -15.52 -6.54
C THR A 97 -17.04 -16.72 -5.93
N TYR A 98 -16.65 -17.11 -4.73
CA TYR A 98 -17.34 -18.17 -4.00
C TYR A 98 -18.83 -17.85 -3.79
N MET A 99 -19.17 -16.60 -3.49
CA MET A 99 -20.55 -16.18 -3.31
C MET A 99 -21.36 -16.21 -4.60
N VAL A 100 -20.79 -15.77 -5.72
CA VAL A 100 -21.45 -15.87 -7.04
C VAL A 100 -21.74 -17.32 -7.39
N ILE A 101 -20.77 -18.22 -7.17
CA ILE A 101 -20.96 -19.66 -7.42
C ILE A 101 -22.08 -20.21 -6.52
N LYS A 102 -22.05 -19.89 -5.22
CA LYS A 102 -23.06 -20.36 -4.28
C LYS A 102 -24.48 -19.87 -4.62
N LEU A 103 -24.63 -18.59 -4.98
CA LEU A 103 -25.93 -17.96 -5.21
C LEU A 103 -26.52 -18.22 -6.61
N TYR A 104 -25.70 -18.41 -7.65
CA TYR A 104 -26.20 -18.53 -9.02
C TYR A 104 -25.98 -19.89 -9.66
N LEU A 105 -25.00 -20.67 -9.20
CA LEU A 105 -24.74 -22.01 -9.75
C LEU A 105 -25.30 -23.12 -8.86
N LEU A 106 -25.36 -22.90 -7.54
CA LEU A 106 -25.87 -23.87 -6.57
C LEU A 106 -27.29 -23.56 -6.06
N ASP A 107 -27.92 -22.50 -6.58
CA ASP A 107 -29.27 -22.02 -6.21
C ASP A 107 -30.35 -23.11 -6.31
N LYS A 108 -30.19 -24.07 -7.23
CA LYS A 108 -31.13 -25.20 -7.38
C LYS A 108 -30.97 -26.31 -6.34
N ILE A 109 -29.92 -26.26 -5.51
CA ILE A 109 -29.54 -27.28 -4.54
C ILE A 109 -29.67 -26.75 -3.11
N VAL A 110 -29.47 -25.45 -2.93
CA VAL A 110 -29.51 -24.77 -1.65
C VAL A 110 -30.51 -23.64 -1.82
N ASP A 111 -31.62 -23.69 -1.10
CA ASP A 111 -32.70 -22.69 -1.13
C ASP A 111 -32.16 -21.39 -0.49
N VAL A 112 -31.38 -20.59 -1.24
CA VAL A 112 -30.69 -19.41 -0.72
C VAL A 112 -31.53 -18.16 -0.96
N GLU A 113 -31.62 -17.32 0.07
CA GLU A 113 -32.22 -15.98 0.06
C GLU A 113 -31.87 -15.17 -1.20
N GLU A 114 -32.81 -14.33 -1.67
CA GLU A 114 -32.63 -13.42 -2.81
C GLU A 114 -31.27 -12.70 -2.74
N GLY A 115 -30.35 -13.15 -3.59
CA GLY A 115 -29.02 -12.57 -3.70
C GLY A 115 -29.10 -11.16 -4.27
N PRO A 116 -28.12 -10.29 -3.96
CA PRO A 116 -28.01 -9.01 -4.65
C PRO A 116 -27.85 -9.27 -6.15
N GLY A 117 -28.66 -8.62 -6.97
CA GLY A 117 -28.71 -8.90 -8.41
C GLY A 117 -27.33 -8.87 -9.10
N VAL A 118 -27.21 -9.60 -10.21
CA VAL A 118 -26.01 -9.71 -11.05
C VAL A 118 -25.25 -8.38 -11.26
N PRO A 119 -25.91 -7.22 -11.48
CA PRO A 119 -25.21 -5.94 -11.62
C PRO A 119 -24.30 -5.57 -10.44
N LEU A 120 -24.68 -5.91 -9.20
CA LEU A 120 -23.85 -5.60 -8.02
C LEU A 120 -22.55 -6.41 -8.03
N PHE A 121 -22.61 -7.70 -8.39
CA PHE A 121 -21.41 -8.53 -8.47
C PHE A 121 -20.47 -8.07 -9.58
N VAL A 122 -20.99 -7.69 -10.75
CA VAL A 122 -20.18 -7.10 -11.83
C VAL A 122 -19.49 -5.83 -11.36
N PHE A 123 -20.22 -4.95 -10.67
CA PHE A 123 -19.64 -3.74 -10.09
C PHE A 123 -18.54 -4.07 -9.07
N LEU A 124 -18.79 -4.99 -8.13
CA LEU A 124 -17.79 -5.41 -7.14
C LEU A 124 -16.51 -5.95 -7.78
N TYR A 125 -16.62 -6.78 -8.82
CA TYR A 125 -15.44 -7.30 -9.52
C TYR A 125 -14.63 -6.20 -10.17
N LEU A 126 -15.27 -5.31 -10.93
CA LEU A 126 -14.58 -4.21 -11.59
C LEU A 126 -13.88 -3.32 -10.56
N PHE A 127 -14.54 -3.09 -9.44
CA PHE A 127 -14.02 -2.25 -8.38
C PHE A 127 -12.86 -2.90 -7.61
N LEU A 128 -12.96 -4.18 -7.25
CA LEU A 128 -11.86 -4.95 -6.65
C LEU A 128 -10.64 -5.05 -7.59
N LEU A 129 -10.87 -5.23 -8.90
CA LEU A 129 -9.79 -5.21 -9.90
C LEU A 129 -9.11 -3.85 -9.98
N PHE A 130 -9.89 -2.77 -9.90
CA PHE A 130 -9.34 -1.41 -9.80
C PHE A 130 -8.49 -1.24 -8.55
N GLU A 131 -8.96 -1.70 -7.37
CA GLU A 131 -8.22 -1.66 -6.11
C GLU A 131 -6.90 -2.45 -6.18
N ILE A 132 -6.92 -3.65 -6.77
CA ILE A 132 -5.69 -4.44 -7.03
C ILE A 132 -4.72 -3.63 -7.89
N GLY A 133 -5.20 -2.98 -8.95
CA GLY A 133 -4.39 -2.17 -9.85
C GLY A 133 -3.69 -1.00 -9.14
N VAL A 134 -4.46 -0.16 -8.43
CA VAL A 134 -3.90 1.01 -7.74
C VAL A 134 -3.01 0.62 -6.55
N THR A 135 -3.32 -0.48 -5.86
CA THR A 135 -2.50 -0.98 -4.74
C THR A 135 -1.21 -1.62 -5.23
N SER A 136 -1.23 -2.34 -6.37
CA SER A 136 -0.02 -2.86 -7.02
C SER A 136 0.96 -1.74 -7.39
N PHE A 137 0.43 -0.63 -7.94
CA PHE A 137 1.23 0.57 -8.20
C PHE A 137 1.83 1.15 -6.90
N ALA A 138 1.08 1.13 -5.80
CA ALA A 138 1.58 1.57 -4.50
C ALA A 138 2.69 0.67 -3.94
N VAL A 139 2.60 -0.65 -4.15
CA VAL A 139 3.67 -1.60 -3.80
C VAL A 139 4.96 -1.22 -4.53
N GLU A 140 4.89 -0.93 -5.83
CA GLU A 140 6.07 -0.51 -6.61
C GLU A 140 6.68 0.80 -6.08
N ARG A 141 5.85 1.81 -5.80
CA ARG A 141 6.33 3.10 -5.29
C ARG A 141 6.96 2.99 -3.91
N THR A 142 6.33 2.23 -3.01
CA THR A 142 6.87 2.00 -1.67
C THR A 142 8.13 1.14 -1.68
N TYR A 143 8.27 0.23 -2.64
CA TYR A 143 9.50 -0.52 -2.88
C TYR A 143 10.64 0.41 -3.33
N ASN A 144 10.39 1.29 -4.30
CA ASN A 144 11.38 2.25 -4.79
C ASN A 144 11.83 3.21 -3.67
N LEU A 145 10.91 3.66 -2.81
CA LEU A 145 11.26 4.44 -1.63
C LEU A 145 12.17 3.65 -0.67
N CYS A 146 11.90 2.37 -0.44
CA CYS A 146 12.79 1.53 0.38
C CYS A 146 14.19 1.41 -0.23
N GLN A 147 14.30 1.34 -1.56
CA GLN A 147 15.58 1.30 -2.28
C GLN A 147 16.35 2.63 -2.18
N GLU A 148 15.66 3.78 -2.22
CA GLU A 148 16.31 5.08 -2.00
C GLU A 148 16.89 5.20 -0.60
N ILE A 149 16.14 4.75 0.40
CA ILE A 149 16.58 4.77 1.80
C ILE A 149 17.80 3.86 1.99
N SER A 150 17.76 2.62 1.47
CA SER A 150 18.88 1.69 1.61
C SER A 150 20.14 2.20 0.90
N ARG A 151 19.98 2.83 -0.27
CA ARG A 151 21.07 3.50 -1.00
C ARG A 151 21.70 4.61 -0.14
N ASN A 152 20.88 5.45 0.47
CA ASN A 152 21.35 6.55 1.32
C ASN A 152 22.07 6.03 2.58
N GLU A 153 21.57 4.96 3.21
CA GLU A 153 22.24 4.31 4.34
C GLU A 153 23.63 3.77 3.97
N TYR A 154 23.77 3.16 2.80
CA TYR A 154 25.05 2.63 2.32
C TYR A 154 26.11 3.75 2.17
N PHE A 155 25.74 4.88 1.60
CA PHE A 155 26.65 6.03 1.44
C PHE A 155 27.05 6.64 2.78
N LEU A 156 26.10 6.80 3.71
CA LEU A 156 26.41 7.30 5.05
C LEU A 156 27.38 6.37 5.81
N GLN A 157 27.21 5.06 5.67
CA GLN A 157 28.10 4.08 6.32
C GLN A 157 29.49 4.03 5.68
N SER A 158 29.60 4.20 4.36
CA SER A 158 30.90 4.19 3.68
C SER A 158 31.71 5.45 4.03
N GLU A 159 31.06 6.61 4.14
CA GLU A 159 31.70 7.85 4.60
C GLU A 159 32.14 7.80 6.07
N ALA A 160 31.38 7.15 6.95
CA ALA A 160 31.74 7.02 8.36
C ALA A 160 32.99 6.14 8.59
N ARG A 161 33.36 5.31 7.61
CA ARG A 161 34.54 4.42 7.66
C ARG A 161 35.82 5.06 7.11
N VAL A 162 35.75 6.28 6.54
CA VAL A 162 36.86 7.05 5.97
C VAL A 162 37.28 8.19 6.90
#